data_AF-A0A5H2Y3W3-F1
#
_entry.id   AF-A0A5H2Y3W3-F1
#
_cell.length_a   1.000
_cell.length_b   1.000
_cell.length_c   1.000
_cell.angle_alpha   90.00
_cell.angle_beta   90.00
_cell.angle_gamma   90.00
#
_symmetry.space_group_name_H-M   'P 1'
#
loop_
_entity.id
_entity.type
_entity.pdbx_description
1 polymer ?
#
loop_
_entity_poly.entity_id
_entity_poly.type
_entity_poly.pdbx_seq_one_letter_code
_entity_poly.pdbx_strand_id
1 'polypeptide(L)' 'MAMKLCFLAMLLCLLLASTPKAHASVFDVTSATYGAKPGSDVSTALAKAWSDACASPSASKVVVPAGHTS' A
#
# COMPACT_ATOMS: atom_id res chain seq x y z
N MET A 1 4.14 11.88 43.56
CA MET A 1 4.46 10.62 42.84
C MET A 1 3.31 10.14 41.95
N ALA A 2 2.05 10.14 42.43
CA ALA A 2 0.89 9.59 41.70
C ALA A 2 0.59 10.23 40.33
N MET A 3 0.65 11.57 40.22
CA MET A 3 0.39 12.28 38.95
C MET A 3 1.34 11.90 37.81
N LYS A 4 2.58 11.53 38.12
CA LYS A 4 3.59 11.08 37.15
C LYS A 4 3.29 9.67 36.63
N LEU A 5 2.71 8.82 37.48
CA LEU A 5 2.31 7.46 37.14
C LEU A 5 1.07 7.47 36.22
N CYS A 6 0.08 8.31 36.51
CA CYS A 6 -1.10 8.47 35.66
C CYS A 6 -0.76 8.99 34.26
N PHE A 7 0.18 9.93 34.17
CA PHE A 7 0.63 10.47 32.89
C PHE A 7 1.32 9.40 32.02
N LEU A 8 2.18 8.58 32.64
CA LEU A 8 2.83 7.44 31.98
C LEU A 8 1.82 6.39 31.51
N ALA A 9 0.81 6.08 32.33
CA ALA A 9 -0.25 5.15 31.97
C ALA A 9 -1.10 5.66 30.78
N MET A 10 -1.41 6.96 30.75
CA MET A 10 -2.14 7.57 29.62
C MET A 10 -1.31 7.53 28.32
N LEU A 11 -0.03 7.89 28.38
CA LEU A 11 0.87 7.79 27.22
C LEU A 11 0.96 6.37 26.69
N LEU A 12 1.09 5.38 27.58
CA LEU A 12 1.13 3.96 27.20
C LEU A 12 -0.17 3.51 26.53
N CYS A 13 -1.32 3.94 27.07
CA CYS A 13 -2.63 3.67 26.47
C CYS A 13 -2.77 4.29 25.06
N LEU A 14 -2.29 5.51 24.86
CA LEU A 14 -2.27 6.18 23.56
C LEU A 14 -1.40 5.45 22.54
N LEU A 15 -0.22 4.95 22.95
CA LEU A 15 0.64 4.13 22.07
C LEU A 15 0.01 2.79 21.70
N LEU A 16 -0.70 2.14 22.64
CA LEU A 16 -1.40 0.88 22.34
C LEU A 16 -2.62 1.11 21.42
N ALA A 17 -3.26 2.27 21.51
CA ALA A 17 -4.41 2.62 20.67
C ALA A 17 -4.01 3.06 19.25
N SER A 18 -2.75 3.41 18.99
CA SER A 18 -2.28 3.77 17.65
C SER A 18 -2.10 2.53 16.79
N THR A 19 -3.20 1.97 16.28
CA THR A 19 -3.15 1.05 15.14
C THR A 19 -3.06 1.89 13.87
N PRO A 20 -1.92 1.93 13.16
CA PRO A 20 -1.89 2.57 11.85
C PRO A 20 -2.83 1.77 10.94
N LYS A 21 -3.92 2.42 10.51
CA LYS A 21 -4.76 1.89 9.44
C LYS A 21 -3.92 2.04 8.17
N ALA A 22 -3.09 1.04 7.86
CA ALA A 22 -2.23 1.05 6.69
C ALA A 22 -3.13 1.21 5.45
N HIS A 23 -3.10 2.39 4.84
CA HIS A 23 -3.76 2.61 3.57
C HIS A 23 -3.12 1.67 2.56
N ALA A 24 -3.92 0.85 1.89
CA ALA A 24 -3.38 -0.15 0.99
C ALA A 24 -2.61 0.55 -0.13
N SER A 25 -1.36 0.14 -0.36
CA SER A 25 -0.55 0.68 -1.43
C SER A 25 -1.16 0.22 -2.77
N VAL A 26 -1.59 1.19 -3.58
CA VAL A 26 -2.20 0.92 -4.90
C VAL A 26 -1.13 1.00 -5.97
N PHE A 27 -0.91 -0.11 -6.67
CA PHE A 27 0.05 -0.25 -7.77
C PHE A 27 -0.72 -0.33 -9.08
N ASP A 28 -0.91 0.80 -9.73
CA ASP A 28 -1.57 0.88 -11.03
C ASP A 28 -0.55 0.61 -12.14
N VAL A 29 -0.70 -0.51 -12.85
CA VAL A 29 0.22 -0.91 -13.92
C VAL A 29 0.25 0.09 -15.09
N THR A 30 -0.79 0.93 -15.26
CA THR A 30 -0.85 1.97 -16.29
C THR A 30 -0.19 3.28 -15.88
N SER A 31 0.19 3.42 -14.60
CA SER A 31 0.88 4.61 -14.11
C SER A 31 2.18 4.85 -14.86
N ALA A 32 2.65 6.11 -14.87
CA ALA A 32 3.91 6.48 -15.50
C ALA A 32 5.12 5.65 -15.00
N THR A 33 5.02 5.07 -13.79
CA THR A 33 6.05 4.23 -13.17
C THR A 33 6.21 2.87 -13.87
N TYR A 34 5.11 2.29 -14.36
CA TYR A 34 5.09 0.94 -14.96
C TYR A 34 4.80 0.97 -16.46
N GLY A 35 4.06 1.97 -16.94
CA GLY A 35 3.92 2.28 -18.36
C GLY A 35 3.08 1.29 -19.17
N ALA A 36 2.24 0.47 -18.54
CA ALA A 36 1.32 -0.41 -19.29
C ALA A 36 0.38 0.44 -20.16
N LYS A 37 0.24 0.04 -21.43
CA LYS A 37 -0.64 0.72 -22.40
C LYS A 37 -1.74 -0.24 -22.86
N PRO A 38 -2.97 0.26 -23.07
CA PRO A 38 -4.03 -0.52 -23.69
C PRO A 38 -3.59 -1.03 -25.07
N GLY A 39 -3.86 -2.30 -25.36
CA GLY A 39 -3.52 -2.92 -26.66
C GLY A 39 -2.03 -3.22 -26.87
N SER A 40 -1.18 -2.98 -25.88
CA SER A 40 0.24 -3.37 -25.89
C SER A 40 0.47 -4.56 -24.96
N ASP A 41 1.60 -5.26 -25.12
CA ASP A 41 2.07 -6.19 -24.09
C ASP A 41 2.23 -5.44 -22.75
N VAL A 42 1.64 -5.99 -21.70
CA VAL A 42 1.68 -5.45 -20.33
C VAL A 42 2.52 -6.32 -19.39
N SER A 43 3.10 -7.42 -19.87
CA SER A 43 3.77 -8.44 -19.05
C SER A 43 4.89 -7.85 -18.20
N THR A 44 5.72 -6.99 -18.80
CA THR A 44 6.84 -6.34 -18.11
C THR A 44 6.35 -5.36 -17.03
N ALA A 45 5.35 -4.55 -17.35
CA ALA A 45 4.77 -3.57 -16.44
C ALA A 45 4.09 -4.24 -15.23
N LEU A 46 3.36 -5.32 -15.48
CA LEU A 46 2.70 -6.12 -14.45
C LEU A 46 3.71 -6.81 -13.53
N ALA A 47 4.76 -7.41 -14.08
CA ALA A 47 5.80 -8.05 -13.28
C ALA A 47 6.50 -7.06 -12.33
N LYS A 48 6.76 -5.83 -12.81
CA LYS A 48 7.36 -4.76 -12.01
C LYS A 48 6.42 -4.31 -10.88
N ALA A 49 5.17 -4.02 -11.20
CA ALA A 49 4.16 -3.62 -10.22
C ALA A 49 3.91 -4.71 -9.17
N TRP A 50 3.95 -5.97 -9.58
CA TRP A 50 3.82 -7.12 -8.68
C TRP A 50 5.01 -7.27 -7.73
N SER A 51 6.24 -7.11 -8.23
CA SER A 51 7.44 -7.12 -7.39
C SER A 51 7.41 -6.00 -6.34
N ASP A 52 7.02 -4.79 -6.74
CA ASP A 52 6.94 -3.64 -5.83
C ASP A 52 5.82 -3.81 -4.79
N ALA A 53 4.70 -4.41 -5.20
CA ALA A 53 3.61 -4.78 -4.28
C ALA A 53 4.06 -5.83 -3.26
N CYS A 54 4.82 -6.84 -3.69
CA CYS A 54 5.40 -7.85 -2.79
C CYS A 54 6.41 -7.27 -1.80
N ALA A 55 7.16 -6.23 -2.19
CA ALA A 55 8.10 -5.55 -1.31
C ALA A 55 7.43 -4.57 -0.33
N SER A 56 6.13 -4.31 -0.48
CA SER A 56 5.42 -3.37 0.37
C SER A 56 5.24 -3.93 1.80
N PRO A 57 5.56 -3.15 2.84
CA PRO A 57 5.31 -3.54 4.22
C PRO A 57 3.82 -3.46 4.60
N SER A 58 2.95 -3.04 3.67
CA SER A 58 1.53 -2.82 3.88
C SER A 58 0.68 -3.60 2.89
N ALA A 59 -0.61 -3.75 3.20
CA ALA A 59 -1.58 -4.35 2.29
C ALA A 59 -1.47 -3.70 0.90
N SER A 60 -1.39 -4.51 -0.14
CA SER A 60 -1.09 -4.03 -1.49
C SER A 60 -2.18 -4.44 -2.47
N LYS A 61 -2.51 -3.53 -3.38
CA LYS A 61 -3.50 -3.74 -4.44
C LYS A 61 -2.87 -3.41 -5.79
N VAL A 62 -2.67 -4.43 -6.62
CA VAL A 62 -2.27 -4.25 -8.01
C VAL A 62 -3.53 -4.04 -8.86
N VAL A 63 -3.61 -2.94 -9.60
CA VAL A 63 -4.74 -2.63 -10.48
C VAL A 63 -4.32 -2.94 -11.90
N VAL A 64 -5.06 -3.86 -12.54
CA VAL A 64 -4.90 -4.21 -13.95
C VAL A 64 -6.05 -3.56 -14.73
N PRO A 65 -5.77 -2.80 -15.80
CA PRO A 65 -6.81 -2.16 -16.60
C PRO A 65 -7.68 -3.19 -17.33
N ALA A 66 -8.91 -2.80 -17.65
CA ALA A 66 -9.79 -3.62 -18.46
C ALA A 66 -9.15 -3.93 -19.83
N GLY A 67 -9.33 -5.16 -20.30
CA GLY A 67 -8.92 -5.55 -21.65
C GLY A 67 -9.70 -4.80 -22.72
N HIS A 68 -9.03 -4.45 -23.82
CA HIS A 68 -9.68 -3.92 -25.00
C HIS A 68 -10.08 -5.10 -25.90
N THR A 69 -11.37 -5.34 -26.09
CA THR A 69 -11.89 -6.17 -27.17
C THR A 69 -12.30 -5.22 -28.29
N SER A 70 -11.53 -5.21 -29.39
CA SER A 70 -11.94 -4.56 -30.64
C SER A 70 -13.00 -5.37 -31.36
#